data_AF-V5B8B3-F1
#
_entry.id   AF-V5B8B3-F1
#
_cell.length_a   1.000
_cell.length_b   1.000
_cell.length_c   1.000
_cell.angle_alpha   90.00
_cell.angle_beta   90.00
_cell.angle_gamma   90.00
#
_symmetry.space_group_name_H-M   'P 1'
#
loop_
_entity.id
_entity.type
_entity.pdbx_description
1 polymer ?
#
loop_
_entity_poly.entity_id
_entity_poly.type
_entity_poly.pdbx_seq_one_letter_code
_entity_poly.pdbx_strand_id
1 'polypeptide(L)'
;MIIAVPETVRLAHFIQLHDAACTLVVRGQYVFTPSGSGVSKNTMFAGQPVRHAMKPSCYLRAFHPGKEERNRILYGPTYSSVTDRLSPITDDEPQGVWVVKYDPTASIVTVQNLFYNGSLFWYRPGTNDCGQVYFGNGERDLETCFLL
;
A
#
# COMPACT_ATOMS: atom_id res chain seq x y z
N MET A 1 -35.16 0.50 7.00
CA MET A 1 -35.23 1.33 5.78
C MET A 1 -34.33 0.66 4.76
N ILE A 2 -34.88 0.04 3.71
CA ILE A 2 -34.08 -0.59 2.65
C ILE A 2 -33.77 0.51 1.64
N ILE A 3 -32.51 0.94 1.58
CA ILE A 3 -32.05 1.89 0.57
C ILE A 3 -31.76 1.08 -0.69
N ALA A 4 -32.59 1.24 -1.73
CA ALA A 4 -32.30 0.69 -3.04
C ALA A 4 -31.20 1.54 -3.70
N VAL A 5 -29.97 1.02 -3.69
CA VAL A 5 -28.82 1.66 -4.34
C VAL A 5 -28.62 1.02 -5.71
N PRO A 6 -28.53 1.80 -6.82
CA PRO A 6 -28.20 1.25 -8.13
C PRO A 6 -26.84 0.53 -8.11
N GLU A 7 -26.72 -0.56 -8.86
CA GLU A 7 -25.49 -1.37 -8.89
C GLU A 7 -24.25 -0.55 -9.31
N THR A 8 -24.44 0.41 -10.22
CA THR A 8 -23.38 1.33 -10.63
C THR A 8 -22.86 2.18 -9.48
N VAL A 9 -23.73 2.62 -8.57
CA VAL A 9 -23.36 3.39 -7.38
C VAL A 9 -22.68 2.50 -6.35
N ARG A 10 -23.19 1.27 -6.14
CA ARG A 10 -22.57 0.28 -5.26
C ARG A 10 -21.14 -0.03 -5.72
N LEU A 11 -20.95 -0.28 -7.02
CA LEU A 11 -19.64 -0.57 -7.61
C LEU A 11 -18.69 0.62 -7.53
N ALA A 12 -19.14 1.83 -7.89
CA ALA A 12 -18.31 3.03 -7.78
C ALA A 12 -17.86 3.28 -6.34
N HIS A 13 -18.75 3.06 -5.37
CA HIS A 13 -18.43 3.15 -3.95
C HIS A 13 -17.40 2.09 -3.52
N PHE A 14 -17.51 0.84 -3.99
CA PHE A 14 -16.49 -0.17 -3.73
C PHE A 14 -15.12 0.23 -4.29
N ILE A 15 -15.06 0.72 -5.55
CA ILE A 15 -13.80 1.16 -6.17
C ILE A 15 -13.17 2.28 -5.35
N GLN A 16 -13.95 3.27 -4.91
CA GLN A 16 -13.44 4.36 -4.06
C GLN A 16 -12.87 3.86 -2.73
N LEU A 17 -13.57 2.93 -2.06
CA LEU A 17 -13.09 2.34 -0.81
C LEU A 17 -11.83 1.49 -1.02
N HIS A 18 -11.82 0.67 -2.07
CA HIS A 18 -10.68 -0.17 -2.42
C HIS A 18 -9.47 0.69 -2.77
N ASP A 19 -9.59 1.67 -3.67
CA ASP A 19 -8.49 2.53 -4.08
C ASP A 19 -7.91 3.31 -2.89
N ALA A 20 -8.77 3.82 -2.00
CA ALA A 20 -8.35 4.53 -0.80
C ALA A 20 -7.57 3.64 0.19
N ALA A 21 -7.97 2.37 0.32
CA ALA A 21 -7.37 1.43 1.27
C ALA A 21 -6.16 0.67 0.69
N CYS A 22 -6.21 0.33 -0.59
CA CYS A 22 -5.32 -0.64 -1.23
C CYS A 22 -4.35 -0.06 -2.25
N THR A 23 -4.45 1.24 -2.58
CA THR A 23 -3.46 1.82 -3.49
C THR A 23 -2.11 1.97 -2.79
N LEU A 24 -1.12 1.24 -3.27
CA LEU A 24 0.22 1.19 -2.67
C LEU A 24 1.28 1.83 -3.56
N VAL A 25 2.33 2.31 -2.89
CA VAL A 25 3.59 2.74 -3.50
C VAL A 25 4.76 2.13 -2.74
N VAL A 26 5.90 2.01 -3.40
CA VAL A 26 7.13 1.56 -2.75
C VAL A 26 7.79 2.74 -2.06
N ARG A 27 8.27 2.53 -0.83
CA ARG A 27 9.00 3.56 -0.07
C ARG A 27 10.18 4.11 -0.88
N GLY A 28 10.25 5.43 -0.99
CA GLY A 28 11.30 6.15 -1.72
C GLY A 28 11.00 6.37 -3.21
N GLN A 29 9.92 5.79 -3.76
CA GLN A 29 9.52 5.95 -5.16
C GLN A 29 9.04 7.38 -5.48
N TYR A 30 8.55 8.11 -4.47
CA TYR A 30 8.06 9.48 -4.60
C TYR A 30 8.75 10.42 -3.62
N VAL A 31 8.90 11.67 -4.05
CA VAL A 31 9.47 12.79 -3.31
C VAL A 31 8.36 13.82 -3.11
N PHE A 32 8.17 14.26 -1.87
CA PHE A 32 7.18 15.26 -1.52
C PHE A 32 7.86 16.62 -1.35
N THR A 33 7.35 17.65 -2.02
CA THR A 33 7.94 18.98 -1.94
C THR A 33 7.81 19.55 -0.51
N PRO A 34 8.85 20.20 0.04
CA PRO A 34 8.81 20.81 1.37
C PRO A 34 7.69 21.85 1.53
N SER A 35 7.31 22.54 0.45
CA SER A 35 6.20 23.51 0.42
C SER A 35 4.80 22.88 0.45
N GLY A 36 4.70 21.55 0.50
CA GLY A 36 3.46 20.83 0.83
C GLY A 36 2.49 20.56 -0.32
N SER A 37 2.66 21.19 -1.49
CA SER A 37 1.65 21.10 -2.56
C SER A 37 1.96 20.08 -3.67
N GLY A 38 3.18 19.54 -3.74
CA GLY A 38 3.64 18.72 -4.86
C GLY A 38 4.14 17.34 -4.46
N VAL A 39 3.82 16.34 -5.29
CA VAL A 39 4.47 15.03 -5.29
C VAL A 39 5.10 14.78 -6.66
N SER A 40 6.34 14.30 -6.70
CA SER A 40 7.03 13.93 -7.94
C SER A 40 7.63 12.54 -7.82
N LYS A 41 7.77 11.84 -8.95
CA LYS A 41 8.51 10.58 -8.99
C LYS A 41 9.98 10.85 -8.67
N ASN A 42 10.56 10.02 -7.82
CA ASN A 42 11.98 10.09 -7.49
C ASN A 42 12.82 9.56 -8.65
N THR A 43 13.50 10.43 -9.39
CA THR A 43 14.36 10.03 -10.52
C THR A 43 15.61 9.25 -10.07
N MET A 44 16.01 9.38 -8.80
CA MET A 44 17.15 8.66 -8.23
C MET A 44 16.75 7.32 -7.60
N PHE A 45 15.47 6.96 -7.63
CA PHE A 45 15.01 5.68 -7.12
C PHE A 45 15.34 4.58 -8.13
N ALA A 46 16.21 3.66 -7.70
CA ALA A 46 16.62 2.48 -8.47
C ALA A 46 15.97 1.19 -7.93
N GLY A 47 14.90 1.32 -7.13
CA GLY A 47 14.26 0.21 -6.45
C GLY A 47 14.86 -0.12 -5.08
N GLN A 48 14.09 -0.86 -4.30
CA GLN A 48 14.47 -1.41 -3.00
C GLN A 48 15.13 -2.78 -3.18
N PRO A 49 16.21 -3.10 -2.43
CA PRO A 49 16.78 -4.43 -2.45
C PRO A 49 15.81 -5.44 -1.81
N VAL A 50 15.92 -6.71 -2.19
CA VAL A 50 15.01 -7.79 -1.77
C VAL A 50 14.81 -7.82 -0.25
N ARG A 51 15.88 -7.68 0.54
CA ARG A 51 15.84 -7.63 2.01
C ARG A 51 14.91 -6.55 2.60
N HIS A 52 14.73 -5.44 1.89
CA HIS A 52 13.84 -4.36 2.28
C HIS A 52 12.46 -4.57 1.67
N ALA A 53 12.39 -4.99 0.41
CA ALA A 53 11.13 -5.28 -0.28
C ALA A 53 10.28 -6.36 0.43
N MET A 54 10.91 -7.35 1.09
CA MET A 54 10.17 -8.36 1.87
C MET A 54 9.52 -7.82 3.15
N LYS A 55 9.86 -6.61 3.59
CA LYS A 55 9.31 -6.03 4.83
C LYS A 55 8.03 -5.27 4.52
N PRO A 56 6.94 -5.46 5.29
CA PRO A 56 5.71 -4.68 5.12
C PRO A 56 5.93 -3.17 5.21
N SER A 57 6.90 -2.71 6.00
CA SER A 57 7.33 -1.30 6.08
C SER A 57 7.81 -0.70 4.75
N CYS A 58 8.06 -1.51 3.72
CA CYS A 58 8.48 -1.06 2.40
C CYS A 58 7.31 -0.49 1.57
N TYR A 59 6.07 -0.80 1.94
CA TYR A 59 4.88 -0.45 1.17
C TYR A 59 4.06 0.60 1.91
N LEU A 60 3.73 1.68 1.20
CA LEU A 60 3.02 2.83 1.74
C LEU A 60 1.68 3.01 1.04
N ARG A 61 0.65 3.42 1.77
CA ARG A 61 -0.65 3.78 1.17
C ARG A 61 -0.54 5.13 0.46
N ALA A 62 -0.82 5.15 -0.84
CA ALA A 62 -0.59 6.31 -1.70
C ALA A 62 -1.37 7.56 -1.26
N PHE A 63 -2.59 7.36 -0.75
CA PHE A 63 -3.52 8.44 -0.39
C PHE A 63 -3.70 8.61 1.11
N HIS A 64 -2.79 8.05 1.92
CA HIS A 64 -2.90 8.11 3.38
C HIS A 64 -1.66 8.76 4.00
N PRO A 65 -1.80 9.96 4.61
CA PRO A 65 -0.68 10.61 5.27
C PRO A 65 -0.23 9.80 6.48
N GLY A 66 1.08 9.61 6.62
CA GLY A 66 1.70 8.96 7.76
C GLY A 66 1.89 9.93 8.93
N LYS A 67 2.11 9.38 10.12
CA LYS A 67 2.51 10.16 11.30
C LYS A 67 4.03 10.29 11.30
N GLU A 68 4.53 11.53 11.30
CA GLU A 68 5.97 11.81 11.16
C GLU A 68 6.82 11.12 12.25
N GLU A 69 6.44 11.33 13.51
CA GLU A 69 7.14 10.76 14.67
C GLU A 69 7.22 9.24 14.60
N ARG A 70 6.10 8.62 14.25
CA ARG A 70 6.00 7.17 14.09
C ARG A 70 6.86 6.67 12.94
N ASN A 71 6.86 7.34 11.79
CA ASN A 71 7.69 6.97 10.64
C ASN A 71 9.18 7.16 10.94
N ARG A 72 9.55 8.19 11.70
CA ARG A 72 10.92 8.40 12.17
C ARG A 72 11.39 7.23 13.05
N ILE A 73 10.54 6.72 13.94
CA ILE A 73 10.85 5.55 14.76
C ILE A 73 10.97 4.29 13.89
N LEU A 74 10.01 4.03 13.00
CA LEU A 74 10.01 2.84 12.15
C LEU A 74 11.25 2.75 11.25
N TYR A 75 11.63 3.84 10.60
CA TYR A 75 12.73 3.85 9.63
C TYR A 75 14.09 4.19 10.24
N GLY A 76 14.10 4.72 11.46
CA GLY A 76 15.28 5.06 12.24
C GLY A 76 16.29 5.88 11.43
N PRO A 77 17.55 5.44 11.30
CA PRO A 77 18.60 6.20 10.60
C PRO A 77 18.35 6.34 9.09
N THR A 78 17.44 5.55 8.51
CA THR A 78 17.10 5.66 7.08
C THR A 78 15.94 6.61 6.81
N TYR A 79 15.33 7.19 7.85
CA TYR A 79 14.18 8.09 7.73
C TYR A 79 14.50 9.33 6.89
N SER A 80 13.57 9.72 6.03
CA SER A 80 13.63 10.96 5.26
C SER A 80 12.28 11.68 5.33
N SER A 81 12.30 12.92 5.80
CA SER A 81 11.10 13.79 5.88
C SER A 81 10.48 14.12 4.53
N VAL A 82 11.24 13.93 3.45
CA VAL A 82 10.83 14.25 2.08
C VAL A 82 10.21 13.04 1.38
N THR A 83 10.54 11.80 1.77
CA THR A 83 10.01 10.58 1.12
C THR A 83 9.04 9.80 2.01
N ASP A 84 9.20 9.86 3.33
CA ASP A 84 8.49 9.01 4.29
C ASP A 84 7.28 9.70 4.91
N ARG A 85 6.49 10.39 4.08
CA ARG A 85 5.30 11.15 4.49
C ARG A 85 4.00 10.36 4.46
N LEU A 86 4.00 9.16 3.86
CA LEU A 86 2.83 8.29 3.76
C LEU A 86 2.81 7.25 4.88
N SER A 87 1.63 6.72 5.20
CA SER A 87 1.54 5.64 6.19
C SER A 87 1.97 4.31 5.58
N PRO A 88 2.89 3.57 6.21
CA PRO A 88 3.17 2.20 5.82
C PRO A 88 2.03 1.26 6.22
N ILE A 89 1.86 0.18 5.45
CA ILE A 89 0.83 -0.84 5.68
C ILE A 89 0.93 -1.55 7.05
N THR A 90 2.06 -1.40 7.75
CA THR A 90 2.24 -1.85 9.13
C THR A 90 1.36 -1.10 10.15
N ASP A 91 0.78 0.03 9.77
CA ASP A 91 -0.16 0.81 10.61
C ASP A 91 -1.62 0.41 10.43
N ASP A 92 -1.88 -0.55 9.56
CA ASP A 92 -3.24 -0.92 9.20
C ASP A 92 -3.79 -1.93 10.21
N GLU A 93 -5.06 -1.72 10.55
CA GLU A 93 -5.83 -2.61 11.40
C GLU A 93 -6.79 -3.46 10.54
N PRO A 94 -7.07 -4.71 10.93
CA PRO A 94 -6.41 -5.43 12.03
C PRO A 94 -4.93 -5.72 11.72
N GLN A 95 -4.09 -5.78 12.76
CA GLN A 95 -2.69 -6.16 12.58
C GLN A 95 -2.57 -7.50 11.82
N GLY A 96 -1.71 -7.54 10.80
CA GLY A 96 -1.55 -8.72 9.95
C GLY A 96 -2.51 -8.80 8.77
N VAL A 97 -3.38 -7.79 8.55
CA VAL A 97 -4.29 -7.72 7.39
C VAL A 97 -3.57 -7.71 6.04
N TRP A 98 -2.27 -7.46 6.03
CA TRP A 98 -1.43 -7.47 4.83
C TRP A 98 -0.50 -8.68 4.78
N VAL A 99 -0.50 -9.36 3.64
CA VAL A 99 0.38 -10.50 3.36
C VAL A 99 1.42 -10.09 2.33
N VAL A 100 2.69 -10.08 2.72
CA VAL A 100 3.84 -9.81 1.86
C VAL A 100 4.57 -11.12 1.58
N LYS A 101 4.70 -11.50 0.31
CA LYS A 101 5.38 -12.73 -0.11
C LYS A 101 6.35 -12.44 -1.25
N TYR A 102 7.55 -13.01 -1.16
CA TYR A 102 8.52 -12.96 -2.25
C TYR A 102 8.49 -14.28 -3.03
N ASP A 103 8.30 -14.17 -4.33
CA ASP A 103 8.47 -15.27 -5.29
C ASP A 103 9.88 -15.18 -5.90
N PRO A 104 10.79 -16.10 -5.55
CA PRO A 104 12.15 -16.10 -6.08
C PRO A 104 12.20 -16.51 -7.57
N THR A 105 11.24 -17.31 -8.05
CA THR A 105 11.19 -17.75 -9.45
C THR A 105 10.84 -16.61 -10.39
N ALA A 106 9.88 -15.77 -9.99
CA ALA A 106 9.51 -14.56 -10.74
C ALA A 106 10.37 -13.34 -10.36
N SER A 107 11.13 -13.41 -9.26
CA SER A 107 11.83 -12.27 -8.65
C SER A 107 10.90 -11.08 -8.36
N ILE A 108 9.71 -11.37 -7.85
CA ILE A 108 8.65 -10.38 -7.56
C ILE A 108 8.20 -10.55 -6.11
N VAL A 109 7.90 -9.42 -5.46
CA VAL A 109 7.16 -9.40 -4.20
C VAL A 109 5.70 -9.09 -4.49
N THR A 110 4.81 -9.89 -3.92
CA THR A 110 3.37 -9.67 -3.92
C THR A 110 2.91 -9.19 -2.56
N VAL A 111 2.03 -8.20 -2.54
CA VAL A 111 1.40 -7.64 -1.35
C VAL A 111 -0.10 -7.74 -1.53
N GLN A 112 -0.76 -8.47 -0.63
CA GLN A 112 -2.20 -8.76 -0.68
C GLN A 112 -2.88 -8.23 0.57
N ASN A 113 -4.07 -7.66 0.41
CA ASN A 113 -4.91 -7.23 1.52
C ASN A 113 -5.98 -8.30 1.79
N LEU A 114 -6.02 -8.83 3.02
CA LEU A 114 -6.98 -9.88 3.40
C LEU A 114 -8.41 -9.35 3.53
N PHE A 115 -8.56 -8.10 3.95
CA PHE A 115 -9.87 -7.45 4.07
C PHE A 115 -10.49 -7.12 2.70
N TYR A 116 -9.67 -6.86 1.68
CA TYR A 116 -10.09 -6.71 0.29
C TYR A 116 -9.57 -7.88 -0.54
N ASN A 117 -10.16 -9.07 -0.34
CA ASN A 117 -9.75 -10.27 -1.05
C ASN A 117 -9.82 -10.07 -2.58
N GLY A 118 -8.78 -10.51 -3.29
CA GLY A 118 -8.57 -10.23 -4.70
C GLY A 118 -7.72 -8.99 -5.00
N SER A 119 -7.37 -8.19 -3.98
CA SER A 119 -6.41 -7.08 -4.11
C SER A 119 -4.98 -7.60 -4.16
N LEU A 120 -4.23 -7.21 -5.20
CA LEU A 120 -2.85 -7.60 -5.41
C LEU A 120 -2.01 -6.40 -5.88
N PHE A 121 -1.01 -6.05 -5.09
CA PHE A 121 0.10 -5.20 -5.52
C PHE A 121 1.31 -6.07 -5.80
N TRP A 122 2.02 -5.82 -6.89
CA TRP A 122 3.25 -6.52 -7.25
C TRP A 122 4.39 -5.52 -7.41
N TYR A 123 5.60 -5.96 -7.06
CA TYR A 123 6.81 -5.16 -7.16
C TYR A 123 8.01 -6.03 -7.52
N ARG A 124 8.82 -5.61 -8.50
CA ARG A 124 10.11 -6.24 -8.80
C ARG A 124 11.23 -5.51 -8.03
N PRO A 125 11.85 -6.14 -7.01
CA PRO A 125 12.93 -5.51 -6.26
C PRO A 125 14.11 -5.11 -7.15
N GLY A 126 14.76 -3.99 -6.83
CA GLY A 126 15.87 -3.44 -7.62
C GLY A 126 15.46 -2.82 -8.96
N THR A 127 14.16 -2.65 -9.22
CA THR A 127 13.65 -1.85 -10.34
C THR A 127 12.56 -0.88 -9.87
N ASN A 128 12.01 -0.12 -10.81
CA ASN A 128 10.86 0.75 -10.62
C ASN A 128 9.54 0.10 -11.06
N ASP A 129 9.58 -1.18 -11.43
CA ASP A 129 8.43 -1.90 -11.94
C ASP A 129 7.56 -2.35 -10.77
N CYS A 130 6.40 -1.72 -10.66
CA CYS A 130 5.34 -2.15 -9.77
C CYS A 130 3.99 -1.91 -10.44
N GLY A 131 2.98 -2.58 -9.92
CA GLY A 131 1.60 -2.35 -10.34
C GLY A 131 0.63 -2.91 -9.33
N GLN A 132 -0.63 -2.57 -9.52
CA GLN A 132 -1.73 -3.08 -8.72
C GLN A 132 -2.86 -3.53 -9.59
N VAL A 133 -3.57 -4.55 -9.12
CA VAL A 133 -4.76 -5.09 -9.77
C VAL A 133 -5.73 -5.58 -8.70
N TYR A 134 -7.02 -5.46 -8.99
CA TYR A 134 -8.07 -6.08 -8.21
C TYR A 134 -8.78 -7.12 -9.09
N PHE A 135 -8.89 -8.35 -8.58
CA PHE A 135 -9.71 -9.39 -9.20
C PHE A 135 -10.48 -10.14 -8.12
N GLY A 136 -11.75 -9.79 -7.96
CA GLY A 136 -12.64 -10.32 -6.92
C GLY A 136 -14.09 -9.96 -7.16
N ASN A 137 -14.93 -10.24 -6.17
CA ASN A 137 -16.39 -10.05 -6.24
C ASN A 137 -16.87 -8.63 -5.85
N GLY A 138 -15.96 -7.73 -5.50
CA GLY A 138 -16.31 -6.37 -5.07
C GLY A 138 -16.88 -6.31 -3.65
N GLU A 139 -16.43 -7.20 -2.76
CA GLU A 139 -16.84 -7.27 -1.36
C GLU A 139 -15.63 -7.16 -0.41
N ARG A 140 -15.92 -6.78 0.83
CA ARG A 140 -14.93 -6.72 1.92
C ARG A 140 -15.15 -7.92 2.84
N ASP A 141 -14.07 -8.57 3.22
CA ASP A 141 -14.11 -9.72 4.12
C ASP A 141 -14.05 -9.25 5.58
N LEU A 142 -15.23 -9.02 6.17
CA LEU A 142 -15.35 -8.58 7.55
C LEU A 142 -14.95 -9.67 8.56
N GLU A 143 -14.92 -10.94 8.18
CA GLU A 143 -14.48 -12.04 9.05
C GLU A 143 -13.00 -11.91 9.40
N THR A 144 -12.22 -11.25 8.52
CA THR A 144 -10.81 -10.90 8.77
C THR A 144 -10.61 -10.17 10.09
N CYS A 145 -11.57 -9.37 10.55
CA CYS A 145 -11.49 -8.64 11.81
C CYS A 145 -11.61 -9.54 13.06
N PHE A 146 -12.10 -10.77 12.91
CA PHE A 146 -12.23 -11.75 14.00
C PHE A 146 -11.17 -12.85 13.93
N LEU A 147 -10.60 -13.08 12.76
CA LEU A 147 -9.60 -14.13 12.52
C LEU A 147 -8.15 -13.71 12.79
N LEU A 148 -7.87 -12.40 12.77
CA LEU A 148 -6.56 -11.80 13.05
C LEU A 148 -6.56 -11.13 14.42
#